data_AF-A0A2G6PMF3-F1
#
_entry.id   AF-A0A2G6PMF3-F1
#
_cell.length_a   1.000
_cell.length_b   1.000
_cell.length_c   1.000
_cell.angle_alpha   90.00
_cell.angle_beta   90.00
_cell.angle_gamma   90.00
#
_symmetry.space_group_name_H-M   'P 1'
#
loop_
_entity.id
_entity.type
_entity.pdbx_description
1 polymer ?
#
loop_
_entity_poly.entity_id
_entity_poly.type
_entity_poly.pdbx_seq_one_letter_code
_entity_poly.pdbx_strand_id
1 'polypeptide(L)'
;MKYRFIEVEGILGYDFPIIDFEIIDEGEYKGSNISHLSGLSGELVREIVENLEKLKRGELDYYDFGTEDSIFVDVGGKDCKNEYYRGKTIISKAFSDYEKEVPFEEIYTLMKDYLAEIEKWEKRTGMKKPGW
;
A
#
# COMPACT_ATOMS: atom_id res chain seq x y z
N MET A 1 -2.55 -0.56 12.87
CA MET A 1 -1.45 0.16 12.21
C MET A 1 -1.58 1.67 12.44
N LYS A 2 -0.60 2.28 13.12
CA LYS A 2 -0.46 3.75 13.19
C LYS A 2 0.52 4.24 12.13
N TYR A 3 0.17 5.34 11.49
CA TYR A 3 0.96 6.00 10.47
C TYR A 3 0.79 7.52 10.54
N ARG A 4 1.69 8.25 9.89
CA ARG A 4 1.57 9.69 9.64
C ARG A 4 1.92 10.01 8.20
N PHE A 5 1.33 11.08 7.69
CA PHE A 5 1.69 11.63 6.38
C PHE A 5 2.70 12.74 6.53
N ILE A 6 3.66 12.76 5.62
CA ILE A 6 4.73 13.76 5.57
C ILE A 6 4.88 14.25 4.14
N GLU A 7 5.39 15.46 4.00
CA GLU A 7 5.88 15.94 2.71
C GLU A 7 7.40 15.87 2.74
N VAL A 8 7.97 15.17 1.78
CA VAL A 8 9.41 14.95 1.69
C VAL A 8 9.96 15.72 0.50
N GLU A 9 10.98 16.53 0.78
CA GLU A 9 11.71 17.33 -0.21
C GLU A 9 12.99 16.59 -0.61
N GLY A 10 13.34 16.60 -1.90
CA GLY A 10 14.63 16.12 -2.39
C GLY A 10 14.83 14.60 -2.39
N ILE A 11 13.77 13.80 -2.23
CA ILE A 11 13.83 12.35 -2.44
C ILE A 11 13.90 12.07 -3.95
N LEU A 12 14.86 11.21 -4.34
CA LEU A 12 14.99 10.59 -5.68
C LEU A 12 14.96 11.56 -6.89
N GLY A 13 15.48 12.77 -6.71
CA GLY A 13 15.70 13.73 -7.79
C GLY A 13 14.50 14.63 -8.12
N TYR A 14 13.49 14.68 -7.24
CA TYR A 14 12.40 15.65 -7.36
C TYR A 14 12.74 16.96 -6.65
N ASP A 15 12.67 18.07 -7.39
CA ASP A 15 12.90 19.43 -6.88
C ASP A 15 11.67 20.03 -6.14
N PHE A 16 10.70 19.19 -5.78
CA PHE A 16 9.43 19.59 -5.18
C PHE A 16 8.99 18.62 -4.07
N PRO A 17 8.24 19.09 -3.06
CA PRO A 17 7.76 18.24 -1.98
C PRO A 17 6.75 17.21 -2.47
N ILE A 18 6.92 15.96 -2.09
CA ILE A 18 6.05 14.84 -2.45
C ILE A 18 5.40 14.27 -1.18
N ILE A 19 4.11 13.95 -1.26
CA ILE A 19 3.36 13.32 -0.16
C ILE A 19 3.78 11.84 0.02
N ASP A 20 4.12 11.50 1.25
CA ASP A 20 4.63 10.19 1.67
C ASP A 20 3.97 9.82 3.01
N PHE A 21 4.16 8.59 3.48
CA PHE A 21 3.71 8.16 4.79
C PHE A 21 4.78 7.33 5.49
N GLU A 22 4.81 7.43 6.82
CA GLU A 22 5.66 6.62 7.68
C GLU A 22 4.79 5.78 8.61
N ILE A 23 5.15 4.50 8.80
CA ILE A 23 4.53 3.65 9.80
C ILE A 23 5.17 3.93 11.16
N ILE A 24 4.36 4.27 12.15
CA ILE A 24 4.81 4.63 13.51
C ILE A 24 5.04 3.38 14.36
N ASP A 25 4.25 2.32 14.14
CA ASP A 25 4.34 1.05 14.86
C ASP A 25 5.46 0.15 14.29
N GLU A 26 6.64 0.70 13.97
CA GLU A 26 7.71 -0.01 13.27
C GLU A 26 8.13 -1.32 13.94
N GLY A 27 8.04 -1.44 15.27
CA GLY A 27 8.37 -2.67 15.99
C GLY A 27 7.46 -3.84 15.61
N GLU A 28 6.19 -3.57 15.34
CA GLU A 28 5.22 -4.57 14.92
C GLU A 28 5.41 -4.94 13.44
N TYR A 29 5.71 -3.97 12.58
CA TYR A 29 5.87 -4.16 11.12
C TYR A 29 7.34 -4.23 10.69
N LYS A 30 8.25 -4.52 11.62
CA LYS A 30 9.68 -4.56 11.36
C LYS A 30 9.98 -5.60 10.28
N GLY A 31 10.66 -5.18 9.21
CA GLY A 31 11.01 -6.05 8.08
C GLY A 31 9.92 -6.23 7.00
N SER A 32 8.69 -5.75 7.24
CA SER A 32 7.57 -5.85 6.27
C SER A 32 7.73 -4.98 5.04
N ASN A 33 8.66 -4.03 5.07
CA ASN A 33 8.85 -3.03 4.03
C ASN A 33 7.60 -2.24 3.65
N ILE A 34 6.49 -2.31 4.40
CA ILE A 34 5.21 -1.65 4.06
C ILE A 34 5.33 -0.15 3.77
N SER A 35 6.33 0.52 4.34
CA SER A 35 6.66 1.91 4.02
C SER A 35 6.96 2.13 2.54
N HIS A 36 7.39 1.11 1.79
CA HIS A 36 7.61 1.22 0.34
C HIS A 36 6.30 1.50 -0.44
N LEU A 37 5.11 1.23 0.12
CA LEU A 37 3.86 1.62 -0.56
C LEU A 37 3.71 3.15 -0.68
N SER A 38 4.46 3.94 0.11
CA SER A 38 4.47 5.40 -0.04
C SER A 38 5.20 5.86 -1.31
N GLY A 39 6.02 4.99 -1.89
CA GLY A 39 6.68 5.21 -3.18
C GLY A 39 5.76 5.10 -4.38
N LEU A 40 4.53 4.61 -4.19
CA LEU A 40 3.60 4.40 -5.29
C LEU A 40 3.16 5.69 -5.96
N SER A 41 2.93 5.62 -7.26
CA SER A 41 2.31 6.73 -8.01
C SER A 41 0.86 6.90 -7.58
N GLY A 42 0.34 8.13 -7.76
CA GLY A 42 -1.07 8.39 -7.47
C GLY A 42 -2.03 7.55 -8.32
N GLU A 43 -1.62 7.07 -9.49
CA GLU A 43 -2.43 6.19 -10.34
C GLU A 43 -2.48 4.76 -9.77
N LEU A 44 -1.34 4.21 -9.37
CA LEU A 44 -1.28 2.87 -8.75
C LEU A 44 -2.04 2.84 -7.41
N VAL A 45 -1.94 3.91 -6.60
CA VAL A 45 -2.71 3.99 -5.35
C VAL A 45 -4.22 3.98 -5.62
N ARG A 46 -4.71 4.65 -6.67
CA ARG A 46 -6.13 4.62 -7.06
C ARG A 46 -6.57 3.22 -7.47
N GLU A 47 -5.78 2.55 -8.30
CA GLU A 47 -6.05 1.17 -8.71
C GLU A 47 -6.11 0.23 -7.51
N ILE A 48 -5.15 0.33 -6.60
CA ILE A 48 -5.11 -0.49 -5.38
C ILE A 48 -6.35 -0.25 -4.53
N VAL A 49 -6.72 1.00 -4.26
CA VAL A 49 -7.92 1.32 -3.49
C VAL A 49 -9.18 0.79 -4.16
N GLU A 50 -9.31 0.94 -5.49
CA GLU A 50 -10.45 0.39 -6.24
C GLU A 50 -10.57 -1.13 -6.09
N ASN A 51 -9.45 -1.86 -6.20
CA ASN A 51 -9.44 -3.31 -6.07
C ASN A 51 -9.67 -3.78 -4.63
N LEU A 52 -9.17 -3.06 -3.62
CA LEU A 52 -9.49 -3.34 -2.22
C LEU A 52 -10.99 -3.13 -1.92
N GLU A 53 -11.62 -2.11 -2.52
CA GLU A 53 -13.07 -1.89 -2.41
C GLU A 53 -13.86 -3.03 -3.07
N LYS A 54 -13.41 -3.55 -4.23
CA LYS A 54 -14.01 -4.74 -4.87
C LYS A 54 -13.86 -6.00 -4.00
N LEU A 55 -12.69 -6.22 -3.39
CA LEU A 55 -12.45 -7.30 -2.42
C LEU A 55 -13.41 -7.20 -1.23
N LYS A 56 -13.56 -6.00 -0.65
CA LYS A 56 -14.45 -5.76 0.49
C LYS A 56 -15.92 -6.04 0.16
N ARG A 57 -16.34 -5.82 -1.09
CA ARG A 57 -17.69 -6.15 -1.58
C ARG A 57 -17.86 -7.60 -2.03
N GLY A 58 -16.77 -8.39 -2.07
CA GLY A 58 -16.79 -9.77 -2.58
C GLY A 58 -16.91 -9.87 -4.10
N GLU A 59 -16.55 -8.81 -4.83
CA GLU A 59 -16.50 -8.78 -6.30
C GLU A 59 -15.17 -9.35 -6.84
N LEU A 60 -14.15 -9.41 -5.98
CA LEU A 60 -12.87 -10.08 -6.23
C LEU A 60 -12.62 -11.07 -5.10
N ASP A 61 -12.01 -12.21 -5.45
CA ASP A 61 -11.55 -13.21 -4.48
C ASP A 61 -10.07 -13.05 -4.13
N TYR A 62 -9.30 -12.31 -4.92
CA TYR A 62 -7.87 -12.13 -4.74
C TYR A 62 -7.40 -10.87 -5.48
N TYR A 63 -6.45 -10.16 -4.89
CA TYR A 63 -5.74 -9.06 -5.53
C TYR A 63 -4.28 -9.09 -5.06
N ASP A 64 -3.38 -8.89 -6.01
CA ASP A 64 -1.96 -8.65 -5.81
C ASP A 64 -1.68 -7.22 -6.25
N PHE A 65 -0.99 -6.45 -5.40
CA PHE A 65 -0.67 -5.05 -5.68
C PHE A 65 0.37 -4.91 -6.80
N GLY A 66 1.09 -5.99 -7.15
CA GLY A 66 1.88 -6.07 -8.38
C GLY A 66 3.07 -5.10 -8.45
N THR A 67 3.59 -4.65 -7.32
CA THR A 67 4.75 -3.74 -7.31
C THR A 67 6.00 -4.51 -7.73
N GLU A 68 6.71 -4.05 -8.76
CA GLU A 68 7.82 -4.77 -9.41
C GLU A 68 8.96 -5.20 -8.46
N ASP A 69 9.01 -4.68 -7.21
CA ASP A 69 10.17 -4.90 -6.36
C ASP A 69 10.00 -5.14 -4.85
N SER A 70 8.82 -5.15 -4.18
CA SER A 70 8.91 -5.42 -2.72
C SER A 70 7.70 -5.85 -1.92
N ILE A 71 6.43 -5.63 -2.31
CA ILE A 71 5.31 -5.97 -1.43
C ILE A 71 4.16 -6.63 -2.19
N PHE A 72 3.85 -7.87 -1.81
CA PHE A 72 2.60 -8.52 -2.18
C PHE A 72 1.66 -8.38 -0.99
N VAL A 73 0.47 -7.80 -1.22
CA VAL A 73 -0.64 -7.85 -0.26
C VAL A 73 -1.66 -8.83 -0.80
N ASP A 74 -1.53 -10.08 -0.39
CA ASP A 74 -2.44 -11.14 -0.81
C ASP A 74 -3.67 -11.14 0.08
N VAL A 75 -4.83 -10.75 -0.44
CA VAL A 75 -6.12 -10.94 0.24
C VAL A 75 -6.73 -12.25 -0.26
N GLY A 76 -6.53 -13.34 0.48
CA GLY A 76 -7.04 -14.64 0.07
C GLY A 76 -8.54 -14.75 0.32
N GLY A 77 -9.32 -14.81 -0.75
CA GLY A 77 -10.70 -15.29 -0.72
C GLY A 77 -10.76 -16.82 -0.67
N LYS A 78 -11.98 -17.37 -0.78
CA LYS A 78 -12.24 -18.82 -0.72
C LYS A 78 -11.47 -19.61 -1.80
N ASP A 79 -11.22 -18.99 -2.95
CA ASP A 79 -10.63 -19.61 -4.14
C ASP A 79 -9.12 -19.28 -4.31
N CYS A 80 -8.48 -18.75 -3.27
CA CYS A 80 -7.02 -18.53 -3.29
C CYS A 80 -6.28 -19.87 -3.50
N LYS A 81 -5.38 -19.89 -4.50
CA LYS A 81 -4.59 -21.08 -4.89
C LYS A 81 -3.64 -21.53 -3.78
N ASN A 82 -3.10 -20.58 -3.02
CA ASN A 82 -2.29 -20.88 -1.85
C ASN A 82 -3.19 -21.04 -0.63
N GLU A 83 -3.31 -22.27 -0.12
CA GLU A 83 -4.16 -22.55 1.03
C GLU A 83 -3.74 -21.76 2.28
N TYR A 84 -2.45 -21.47 2.42
CA TYR A 84 -1.91 -20.70 3.53
C TYR A 84 -2.40 -19.24 3.52
N TYR A 85 -2.66 -18.66 2.35
CA TYR A 85 -3.13 -17.27 2.21
C TYR A 85 -4.64 -17.12 2.26
N ARG A 86 -5.41 -18.22 2.19
CA ARG A 86 -6.89 -18.18 2.25
C ARG A 86 -7.37 -17.52 3.53
N GLY A 87 -8.25 -16.54 3.37
CA GLY A 87 -8.86 -15.74 4.44
C GLY A 87 -7.95 -14.68 5.05
N LYS A 88 -6.73 -14.50 4.54
CA LYS A 88 -5.71 -13.64 5.15
C LYS A 88 -5.36 -12.47 4.27
N THR A 89 -4.83 -11.42 4.88
CA THR A 89 -4.11 -10.36 4.19
C THR A 89 -2.63 -10.51 4.55
N ILE A 90 -1.81 -10.96 3.61
CA ILE A 90 -0.38 -11.21 3.85
C ILE A 90 0.42 -10.12 3.18
N ILE A 91 1.28 -9.44 3.95
CA ILE A 91 2.38 -8.65 3.42
C ILE A 91 3.56 -9.59 3.24
N SER A 92 4.06 -9.75 2.02
CA SER A 92 5.30 -10.48 1.76
C SER A 92 6.30 -9.63 1.00
N LYS A 93 7.59 -9.94 1.13
CA LYS A 93 8.66 -9.21 0.46
C LYS A 93 9.29 -10.03 -0.66
N ALA A 94 9.39 -9.43 -1.85
CA ALA A 94 10.10 -10.04 -2.98
C ALA A 94 11.53 -10.43 -2.58
N PHE A 95 11.95 -11.63 -2.97
CA PHE A 95 13.28 -12.18 -2.68
C PHE A 95 13.62 -12.31 -1.18
N SER A 96 12.60 -12.37 -0.30
CA SER A 96 12.74 -12.60 1.14
C SER A 96 11.81 -13.74 1.59
N ASP A 97 12.17 -14.41 2.68
CA ASP A 97 11.29 -15.32 3.43
C ASP A 97 10.34 -14.58 4.39
N TYR A 98 10.21 -13.26 4.24
CA TYR A 98 9.37 -12.45 5.11
C TYR A 98 7.93 -12.52 4.65
N GLU A 99 7.06 -13.00 5.53
CA GLU A 99 5.62 -12.94 5.42
C GLU A 99 5.04 -12.47 6.75
N LYS A 100 4.08 -11.55 6.68
CA LYS A 100 3.34 -11.10 7.85
C LYS A 100 1.86 -11.01 7.54
N GLU A 101 1.06 -11.72 8.32
CA GLU A 101 -0.38 -11.52 8.34
C GLU A 101 -0.73 -10.18 9.00
N VAL A 102 -1.56 -9.40 8.34
CA VAL A 102 -2.11 -8.14 8.82
C VAL A 102 -3.62 -8.16 8.66
N PRO A 103 -4.38 -7.46 9.51
CA PRO A 103 -5.81 -7.32 9.27
C PRO A 103 -6.07 -6.55 7.97
N PHE A 104 -6.98 -7.07 7.14
CA PHE A 104 -7.41 -6.40 5.89
C PHE A 104 -7.76 -4.93 6.10
N GLU A 105 -8.52 -4.63 7.16
CA GLU A 105 -8.97 -3.28 7.47
C GLU A 105 -7.82 -2.30 7.73
N GLU A 106 -6.65 -2.76 8.18
CA GLU A 106 -5.50 -1.88 8.38
C GLU A 106 -4.89 -1.43 7.07
N ILE A 107 -4.68 -2.36 6.12
CA ILE A 107 -4.16 -2.02 4.78
C ILE A 107 -5.18 -1.20 4.02
N TYR A 108 -6.45 -1.61 4.08
CA TYR A 108 -7.55 -0.89 3.46
C TYR A 108 -7.63 0.56 3.95
N THR A 109 -7.56 0.79 5.27
CA THR A 109 -7.61 2.14 5.83
C THR A 109 -6.37 2.94 5.45
N LEU A 110 -5.16 2.37 5.53
CA LEU A 110 -3.92 3.02 5.12
C LEU A 110 -3.99 3.51 3.66
N MET A 111 -4.37 2.64 2.73
CA MET A 111 -4.39 2.99 1.31
C MET A 111 -5.47 4.02 0.98
N LYS A 112 -6.63 3.97 1.66
CA LYS A 112 -7.69 4.98 1.50
C LYS A 112 -7.29 6.35 2.03
N ASP A 113 -6.70 6.38 3.22
CA ASP A 113 -6.21 7.64 3.80
C ASP A 113 -5.09 8.21 2.93
N TYR A 114 -4.21 7.36 2.41
CA TYR A 114 -3.13 7.79 1.53
C TYR A 114 -3.64 8.36 0.20
N LEU A 115 -4.65 7.73 -0.41
CA LEU A 115 -5.31 8.28 -1.59
C LEU A 115 -5.90 9.68 -1.30
N ALA A 116 -6.56 9.85 -0.15
CA ALA A 116 -7.14 11.14 0.22
C ALA A 116 -6.06 12.23 0.38
N GLU A 117 -4.90 11.90 0.94
CA GLU A 117 -3.77 12.84 1.05
C GLU A 117 -3.11 13.13 -0.30
N ILE A 118 -2.98 12.13 -1.18
CA ILE A 118 -2.54 12.34 -2.57
C ILE A 118 -3.48 13.31 -3.27
N GLU A 119 -4.80 13.13 -3.18
CA GLU A 119 -5.77 14.01 -3.84
C GLU A 119 -5.72 15.44 -3.30
N LYS A 120 -5.52 15.63 -1.98
CA LYS A 120 -5.30 16.95 -1.38
C LYS A 120 -4.02 17.60 -1.92
N TRP A 121 -2.94 16.83 -1.99
CA TRP A 121 -1.65 17.30 -2.51
C TRP A 121 -1.75 17.66 -4.00
N GLU A 122 -2.30 16.78 -4.85
CA GLU A 122 -2.45 17.00 -6.29
C GLU A 122 -3.33 18.23 -6.58
N LYS A 123 -4.40 18.43 -5.79
CA LYS A 123 -5.26 19.61 -5.91
C LYS A 123 -4.53 20.90 -5.54
N ARG A 124 -3.67 20.86 -4.52
CA ARG A 124 -2.93 22.02 -4.03
C ARG A 124 -1.77 22.39 -4.95
N THR A 125 -1.06 21.41 -5.49
CA THR A 125 0.14 21.63 -6.33
C THR A 125 -0.17 21.69 -7.82
N GLY A 126 -1.31 21.14 -8.25
CA GLY A 126 -1.63 20.96 -9.68
C GLY A 126 -0.81 19.85 -10.35
N MET A 127 -0.07 19.07 -9.57
CA MET A 127 0.81 18.00 -10.06
C MET A 127 0.19 16.62 -9.86
N LYS A 128 0.72 15.60 -10.53
CA LYS A 128 0.40 14.19 -10.28
C LYS A 128 1.47 13.57 -9.40
N LYS A 129 1.08 12.77 -8.41
CA LYS A 129 2.01 12.10 -7.49
C LYS A 129 2.83 11.09 -8.31
N PRO A 130 4.16 11.29 -8.46
CA PRO A 130 4.98 10.33 -9.17
C PRO A 130 5.23 9.08 -8.32
N GLY A 131 5.56 7.98 -9.00
CA GLY A 131 6.11 6.78 -8.36
C GLY A 131 7.63 6.80 -8.32
N TRP A 132 8.25 5.90 -7.55
CA TRP A 132 9.71 5.69 -7.52
C TRP A 132 10.11 4.29 -7.07
#